data_AF-A0A1H0C0Y2-F1
#
_entry.id   AF-A0A1H0C0Y2-F1
#
_cell.length_a   1.000
_cell.length_b   1.000
_cell.length_c   1.000
_cell.angle_alpha   90.00
_cell.angle_beta   90.00
_cell.angle_gamma   90.00
#
_symmetry.space_group_name_H-M   'P 1'
#
loop_
_entity.id
_entity.type
_entity.pdbx_description
1 polymer ?
#
loop_
_entity_poly.entity_id
_entity_poly.type
_entity_poly.pdbx_seq_one_letter_code
_entity_poly.pdbx_strand_id
1 'polypeptide(L)'
;MAINTETLPPSLEERYGAAAGSSNLRLDENRRGAVNLLIAAGVAARGEQKGSRVLGGALQRLLTEWEQVAKPQRMPAMSFKAWIDALPLIKVGEREGRDGEIVPIMGRDKEGARRKRDEQQKQSELMYGKELMLLAQKLPSRFLVREILFAVAVQWGCEEPEEVVAAAIAHWLASKCQNCQGTGSVQAGDKIRTCDKCHGSTQARVPGGDAGHRMVDYMDLCRVTWLGAFKQSYREIHKTA
;
A
#
# COMPACT_ATOMS: atom_id res chain seq x y z
N MET A 1 6.46 -37.00 -17.01
CA MET A 1 5.73 -35.81 -17.51
C MET A 1 6.77 -34.73 -17.75
N ALA A 2 7.10 -34.45 -19.00
CA ALA A 2 8.05 -33.39 -19.35
C ALA A 2 7.36 -32.03 -19.15
N ILE A 3 7.95 -31.16 -18.33
CA ILE A 3 7.49 -29.78 -18.16
C ILE A 3 7.82 -29.08 -19.47
N ASN A 4 6.79 -28.62 -20.19
CA ASN A 4 6.94 -27.87 -21.44
C ASN A 4 7.63 -26.53 -21.14
N THR A 5 8.93 -26.43 -21.39
CA THR A 5 9.75 -25.24 -21.11
C THR A 5 9.42 -24.04 -22.00
N GLU A 6 8.62 -24.23 -23.05
CA GLU A 6 8.23 -23.18 -24.02
C GLU A 6 7.25 -22.13 -23.48
N THR A 7 6.76 -22.27 -22.24
CA THR A 7 5.79 -21.32 -21.64
C THR A 7 6.29 -20.65 -20.36
N LEU A 8 7.57 -20.85 -20.00
CA LEU A 8 8.14 -20.18 -18.85
C LEU A 8 8.32 -18.68 -19.15
N PRO A 9 7.90 -17.78 -18.23
CA PRO A 9 8.16 -16.36 -18.40
C PRO A 9 9.68 -16.13 -18.46
N PRO A 10 10.16 -15.22 -19.32
CA PRO A 10 11.57 -15.08 -19.58
C PRO A 10 12.32 -14.68 -18.30
N SER A 11 13.48 -15.29 -18.09
CA SER A 11 14.37 -15.02 -16.96
C SER A 11 14.88 -13.58 -17.01
N LEU A 12 15.43 -13.09 -15.88
CA LEU A 12 16.00 -11.74 -15.84
C LEU A 12 17.17 -11.61 -16.84
N GLU A 13 17.99 -12.64 -16.98
CA GLU A 13 19.12 -12.68 -17.90
C GLU A 13 18.65 -12.65 -19.36
N GLU A 14 17.60 -13.41 -19.71
CA GLU A 14 16.98 -13.38 -21.03
C GLU A 14 16.38 -12.02 -21.36
N ARG A 15 15.71 -11.39 -20.40
CA ARG A 15 15.17 -10.02 -20.55
C ARG A 15 16.28 -9.00 -20.75
N TYR A 16 17.41 -9.15 -20.05
CA TYR A 16 18.57 -8.28 -20.24
C TYR A 16 19.24 -8.51 -21.59
N GLY A 17 19.42 -9.76 -22.02
CA GLY A 17 19.94 -10.09 -23.35
C GLY A 17 19.08 -9.48 -24.46
N ALA A 18 17.76 -9.61 -24.34
CA ALA A 18 16.81 -9.01 -25.27
C ALA A 18 16.84 -7.48 -25.23
N ALA A 19 16.96 -6.87 -24.05
CA ALA A 19 17.03 -5.42 -23.89
C ALA A 19 18.33 -4.83 -24.47
N ALA A 20 19.47 -5.50 -24.27
CA ALA A 20 20.76 -5.10 -24.81
C ALA A 20 20.79 -5.16 -26.35
N GLY A 21 20.07 -6.10 -26.95
CA GLY A 21 19.90 -6.21 -28.40
C GLY A 21 18.80 -5.33 -29.00
N SER A 22 18.10 -4.52 -28.19
CA SER A 22 16.96 -3.75 -28.67
C SER A 22 17.39 -2.51 -29.47
N SER A 23 16.76 -2.31 -30.64
CA SER A 23 16.91 -1.09 -31.45
C SER A 23 16.00 0.07 -31.01
N ASN A 24 15.07 -0.18 -30.08
CA ASN A 24 14.13 0.83 -29.58
C ASN A 24 14.36 1.13 -28.10
N LEU A 25 15.10 2.20 -27.84
CA LEU A 25 15.42 2.69 -26.49
C LEU A 25 14.56 3.90 -26.07
N ARG A 26 13.39 4.09 -26.69
CA ARG A 26 12.47 5.16 -26.29
C ARG A 26 11.91 4.88 -24.90
N LEU A 27 11.96 5.91 -24.06
CA LEU A 27 11.27 5.91 -22.77
C LEU A 27 9.79 6.15 -23.04
N ASP A 28 8.95 5.18 -22.70
CA ASP A 28 7.49 5.25 -22.76
C ASP A 28 6.95 5.11 -21.33
N GLU A 29 6.12 6.06 -20.89
CA GLU A 29 5.54 6.09 -19.55
C GLU A 29 4.46 5.01 -19.36
N ASN A 30 3.86 4.54 -20.46
CA ASN A 30 2.76 3.59 -20.46
C ASN A 30 3.16 2.17 -20.87
N ARG A 31 4.42 1.96 -21.27
CA ARG A 31 4.91 0.66 -21.74
C ARG A 31 6.25 0.28 -21.15
N ARG A 32 6.40 -1.01 -20.85
CA ARG A 32 7.66 -1.59 -20.43
C ARG A 32 8.54 -1.82 -21.66
N GLY A 33 9.53 -0.95 -21.86
CA GLY A 33 10.51 -1.03 -22.95
C GLY A 33 11.89 -1.50 -22.48
N ALA A 34 12.75 -1.87 -23.45
CA ALA A 34 14.13 -2.28 -23.20
C ALA A 34 14.94 -1.25 -22.41
N VAL A 35 14.69 0.05 -22.65
CA VAL A 35 15.35 1.14 -21.93
C VAL A 35 15.07 1.12 -20.42
N ASN A 36 13.89 0.71 -19.98
CA ASN A 36 13.53 0.67 -18.56
C ASN A 36 14.34 -0.40 -17.82
N LEU A 37 14.54 -1.56 -18.45
CA LEU A 37 15.38 -2.64 -17.96
C LEU A 37 16.84 -2.19 -17.85
N LEU A 38 17.38 -1.54 -18.89
CA LEU A 38 18.75 -1.03 -18.89
C LEU A 38 18.99 0.05 -17.82
N ILE A 39 18.03 0.96 -17.64
CA ILE A 39 18.06 1.94 -16.54
C ILE A 39 18.05 1.21 -15.19
N ALA A 40 17.19 0.21 -15.03
CA ALA A 40 17.12 -0.59 -13.81
C ALA A 40 18.46 -1.27 -13.49
N ALA A 41 19.10 -1.91 -14.48
CA ALA A 41 20.44 -2.49 -14.31
C ALA A 41 21.48 -1.44 -13.90
N GLY A 42 21.52 -0.31 -14.62
CA GLY A 42 22.49 0.76 -14.35
C GLY A 42 22.28 1.43 -12.99
N VAL A 43 21.07 1.40 -12.44
CA VAL A 43 20.76 1.89 -11.09
C VAL A 43 21.13 0.84 -10.03
N ALA A 44 20.75 -0.41 -10.22
CA ALA A 44 21.06 -1.51 -9.31
C ALA A 44 22.58 -1.68 -9.13
N ALA A 45 23.34 -1.55 -10.22
CA ALA A 45 24.80 -1.62 -10.20
C ALA A 45 25.51 -0.52 -9.37
N ARG A 46 24.84 0.60 -9.02
CA ARG A 46 25.48 1.73 -8.31
C ARG A 46 25.64 1.53 -6.79
N GLY A 47 25.25 0.39 -6.26
CA GLY A 47 25.48 0.02 -4.86
C GLY A 47 24.49 0.70 -3.91
N GLU A 48 23.92 -0.10 -3.02
CA GLU A 48 22.88 0.25 -2.05
C GLU A 48 23.21 1.46 -1.16
N GLN A 49 24.50 1.70 -0.87
CA GLN A 49 24.92 2.76 0.05
C GLN A 49 24.82 4.18 -0.53
N LYS A 50 24.69 4.33 -1.85
CA LYS A 50 24.51 5.64 -2.50
C LYS A 50 23.15 5.66 -3.17
N GLY A 51 22.17 6.29 -2.52
CA GLY A 51 20.82 6.44 -3.05
C GLY A 51 20.81 6.89 -4.52
N SER A 52 19.97 6.25 -5.32
CA SER A 52 19.86 6.54 -6.75
C SER A 52 19.04 7.81 -7.00
N ARG A 53 19.65 8.81 -7.64
CA ARG A 53 18.94 10.04 -8.05
C ARG A 53 17.86 9.77 -9.10
N VAL A 54 18.10 8.81 -10.00
CA VAL A 54 17.12 8.44 -11.04
C VAL A 54 15.87 7.83 -10.39
N LEU A 55 16.09 6.88 -9.48
CA LEU A 55 15.00 6.29 -8.70
C LEU A 55 14.32 7.35 -7.82
N GLY A 56 15.09 8.20 -7.14
CA GLY A 56 14.55 9.26 -6.29
C GLY A 56 13.63 10.24 -7.03
N GLY A 57 13.97 10.63 -8.26
CA GLY A 57 13.11 11.47 -9.10
C GLY A 57 11.86 10.74 -9.59
N ALA A 58 11.97 9.44 -9.92
CA ALA A 58 10.81 8.62 -10.26
C ALA A 58 9.86 8.41 -9.06
N LEU A 59 10.42 8.19 -7.86
CA LEU A 59 9.69 8.09 -6.60
C LEU A 59 8.97 9.41 -6.27
N GLN A 60 9.62 10.56 -6.45
CA GLN A 60 8.99 11.84 -6.22
C GLN A 60 7.80 12.07 -7.18
N ARG A 61 7.94 11.73 -8.47
CA ARG A 61 6.83 11.79 -9.43
C ARG A 61 5.69 10.85 -9.03
N LEU A 62 6.02 9.62 -8.64
CA LEU A 62 5.03 8.64 -8.19
C LEU A 62 4.24 9.13 -6.96
N LEU A 63 4.88 9.81 -6.00
CA LEU A 63 4.16 10.45 -4.88
C LEU A 63 3.22 11.53 -5.37
N THR A 64 3.68 12.43 -6.24
CA THR A 64 2.84 13.50 -6.78
C THR A 64 1.64 12.94 -7.52
N GLU A 65 1.83 11.93 -8.37
CA GLU A 65 0.74 11.21 -9.05
C GLU A 65 -0.25 10.61 -8.03
N TRP A 66 0.28 9.93 -7.02
CA TRP A 66 -0.55 9.35 -5.96
C TRP A 66 -1.34 10.39 -5.18
N GLU A 67 -0.75 11.55 -4.86
CA GLU A 67 -1.41 12.64 -4.16
C GLU A 67 -2.50 13.30 -5.00
N GLN A 68 -2.33 13.39 -6.32
CA GLN A 68 -3.30 13.99 -7.24
C GLN A 68 -4.50 13.11 -7.56
N VAL A 69 -4.35 11.78 -7.49
CA VAL A 69 -5.46 10.87 -7.80
C VAL A 69 -6.52 10.91 -6.68
N ALA A 70 -7.80 10.93 -7.07
CA ALA A 70 -8.93 10.78 -6.16
C ALA A 70 -8.92 9.37 -5.55
N LYS A 71 -8.69 9.27 -4.24
CA LYS A 71 -8.71 8.00 -3.52
C LYS A 71 -10.17 7.55 -3.38
N PRO A 72 -10.44 6.22 -3.42
CA PRO A 72 -11.78 5.72 -3.16
C PRO A 72 -12.31 6.24 -1.82
N GLN A 73 -13.62 6.37 -1.70
CA GLN A 73 -14.21 6.68 -0.40
C GLN A 73 -14.35 5.40 0.40
N ARG A 74 -13.96 5.43 1.67
CA ARG A 74 -14.34 4.36 2.59
C ARG A 74 -15.85 4.46 2.81
N MET A 75 -16.53 3.32 2.82
CA MET A 75 -17.93 3.32 3.22
C MET A 75 -18.03 3.92 4.63
N PRO A 76 -18.85 4.97 4.83
CA PRO A 76 -19.01 5.54 6.15
C PRO A 76 -19.58 4.47 7.06
N ALA A 77 -18.92 4.22 8.19
CA ALA A 77 -19.46 3.30 9.18
C ALA A 77 -20.80 3.86 9.64
N MET A 78 -21.91 3.18 9.34
CA MET A 78 -23.21 3.55 9.89
C MET A 78 -23.09 3.62 11.42
N SER A 79 -23.63 4.67 12.03
CA SER A 79 -23.53 4.84 13.48
C SER A 79 -24.08 3.61 14.21
N PHE A 80 -23.50 3.22 15.36
CA PHE A 80 -23.97 2.04 16.10
C PHE A 80 -25.44 2.10 16.47
N LYS A 81 -25.89 3.31 16.77
CA LYS A 81 -27.27 3.61 17.06
C LYS A 81 -28.15 3.33 15.83
N ALA A 82 -27.79 3.83 14.66
CA ALA A 82 -28.53 3.55 13.41
C ALA A 82 -28.58 2.05 13.08
N TRP A 83 -27.47 1.33 13.32
CA TRP A 83 -27.41 -0.13 13.15
C TRP A 83 -28.33 -0.88 14.13
N ILE A 84 -28.32 -0.49 15.40
CA ILE A 84 -29.21 -1.06 16.41
C ILE A 84 -30.67 -0.74 16.07
N ASP A 85 -30.97 0.49 15.68
CA ASP A 85 -32.32 0.95 15.35
C ASP A 85 -32.93 0.20 14.16
N ALA A 86 -32.10 -0.27 13.23
CA ALA A 86 -32.50 -1.06 12.06
C ALA A 86 -32.71 -2.56 12.33
N LEU A 87 -32.42 -3.07 13.54
CA LEU A 87 -32.56 -4.50 13.84
C LEU A 87 -34.00 -4.88 14.24
N PRO A 88 -34.47 -6.07 13.85
CA PRO A 88 -35.74 -6.60 14.31
C PRO A 88 -35.70 -6.86 15.83
N LEU A 89 -36.85 -6.69 16.48
CA LEU A 89 -37.02 -7.07 17.87
C LEU A 89 -37.01 -8.60 17.97
N ILE A 90 -36.15 -9.13 18.83
CA ILE A 90 -36.08 -10.55 19.18
C ILE A 90 -36.51 -10.75 20.63
N LYS A 91 -36.95 -11.96 20.97
CA LYS A 91 -37.20 -12.35 22.35
C LYS A 91 -35.87 -12.50 23.08
N VAL A 92 -35.62 -11.66 24.08
CA VAL A 92 -34.39 -11.66 24.90
C VAL A 92 -34.61 -12.22 26.30
N GLY A 93 -35.86 -12.54 26.66
CA GLY A 93 -36.19 -13.16 27.92
C GLY A 93 -37.70 -13.29 28.10
N GLU A 94 -38.09 -13.64 29.31
CA GLU A 94 -39.48 -13.75 29.75
C GLU A 94 -39.62 -13.04 31.10
N ARG A 95 -40.76 -12.42 31.35
CA ARG A 95 -41.12 -11.86 32.65
C ARG A 95 -42.49 -12.38 33.06
N GLU A 96 -42.67 -12.60 34.34
CA GLU A 96 -43.97 -12.91 34.91
C GLU A 96 -44.79 -11.62 35.04
N GLY A 97 -45.99 -11.62 34.45
CA GLY A 97 -46.97 -10.56 34.55
C GLY A 97 -47.67 -10.56 35.92
N ARG A 98 -48.50 -9.55 36.16
CA ARG A 98 -49.24 -9.43 37.45
C ARG A 98 -50.19 -10.59 37.73
N ASP A 99 -50.65 -11.27 36.68
CA ASP A 99 -51.65 -12.33 36.76
C ASP A 99 -51.01 -13.74 36.63
N GLY A 100 -49.68 -13.86 36.72
CA GLY A 100 -48.93 -15.11 36.51
C GLY A 100 -48.68 -15.47 35.04
N GLU A 101 -49.07 -14.60 34.10
CA GLU A 101 -48.84 -14.82 32.67
C GLU A 101 -47.36 -14.57 32.31
N ILE A 102 -46.72 -15.52 31.62
CA ILE A 102 -45.35 -15.38 31.14
C ILE A 102 -45.35 -14.50 29.87
N VAL A 103 -44.86 -13.27 29.99
CA VAL A 103 -44.79 -12.31 28.89
C VAL A 103 -43.38 -12.26 28.30
N PRO A 104 -43.20 -12.41 26.97
CA PRO A 104 -41.88 -12.32 26.35
C PRO A 104 -41.32 -10.89 26.45
N ILE A 105 -40.07 -10.77 26.91
CA ILE A 105 -39.31 -9.53 26.84
C ILE A 105 -38.73 -9.41 25.44
N MET A 106 -39.20 -8.42 24.69
CA MET A 106 -38.68 -8.09 23.37
C MET A 106 -37.54 -7.08 23.50
N GLY A 107 -36.46 -7.29 22.76
CA GLY A 107 -35.33 -6.39 22.73
C GLY A 107 -34.48 -6.62 21.49
N ARG A 108 -33.48 -5.76 21.32
CA ARG A 108 -32.63 -5.79 20.12
C ARG A 108 -31.39 -6.60 20.39
N ASP A 109 -31.00 -7.43 19.43
CA ASP A 109 -29.77 -8.22 19.49
C ASP A 109 -28.53 -7.32 19.37
N LYS A 110 -28.07 -6.79 20.50
CA LYS A 110 -26.89 -5.92 20.55
C LYS A 110 -25.60 -6.65 20.20
N GLU A 111 -25.52 -7.96 20.44
CA GLU A 111 -24.31 -8.75 20.21
C GLU A 111 -24.19 -9.15 18.74
N GLY A 112 -25.28 -9.61 18.12
CA GLY A 112 -25.35 -9.82 16.68
C GLY A 112 -25.13 -8.54 15.89
N ALA A 113 -25.61 -7.38 16.39
CA ALA A 113 -25.31 -6.07 15.81
C ALA A 113 -23.82 -5.78 15.74
N ARG A 114 -23.08 -6.08 16.82
CA ARG A 114 -21.63 -5.90 16.88
C ARG A 114 -20.92 -6.82 15.88
N ARG A 115 -21.26 -8.11 15.87
CA ARG A 115 -20.66 -9.09 14.93
C ARG A 115 -20.86 -8.70 13.47
N LYS A 116 -22.08 -8.31 13.08
CA LYS A 116 -22.39 -7.89 11.69
C LYS A 116 -21.67 -6.60 11.30
N ARG A 117 -21.57 -5.63 12.21
CA ARG A 117 -20.78 -4.42 11.99
C ARG A 117 -19.31 -4.75 11.81
N ASP A 118 -18.73 -5.55 12.70
CA ASP A 118 -17.31 -5.89 12.64
C ASP A 118 -17.00 -6.62 11.32
N GLU A 119 -17.91 -7.49 10.89
CA GLU A 119 -17.82 -8.13 9.56
C GLU A 119 -17.94 -7.12 8.42
N GLN A 120 -18.94 -6.24 8.44
CA GLN A 120 -19.11 -5.20 7.41
C GLN A 120 -17.89 -4.27 7.35
N GLN A 121 -17.32 -3.92 8.51
CA GLN A 121 -16.13 -3.09 8.59
C GLN A 121 -14.91 -3.82 8.00
N LYS A 122 -14.71 -5.10 8.34
CA LYS A 122 -13.65 -5.92 7.71
C LYS A 122 -13.82 -6.01 6.19
N GLN A 123 -15.03 -6.25 5.70
CA GLN A 123 -15.32 -6.30 4.27
C GLN A 123 -15.05 -4.95 3.60
N SER A 124 -15.45 -3.83 4.24
CA SER A 124 -15.16 -2.50 3.73
C SER A 124 -13.66 -2.20 3.69
N GLU A 125 -12.90 -2.57 4.72
CA GLU A 125 -11.45 -2.38 4.77
C GLU A 125 -10.75 -3.19 3.68
N LEU A 126 -11.19 -4.43 3.46
CA LEU A 126 -10.68 -5.29 2.40
C LEU A 126 -10.96 -4.71 1.01
N MET A 127 -12.19 -4.26 0.77
CA MET A 127 -12.59 -3.64 -0.52
C MET A 127 -11.79 -2.36 -0.78
N TYR A 128 -11.70 -1.47 0.22
CA TYR A 128 -10.92 -0.24 0.13
C TYR A 128 -9.44 -0.50 -0.18
N GLY A 129 -8.84 -1.50 0.49
CA GLY A 129 -7.46 -1.91 0.23
C GLY A 129 -7.24 -2.42 -1.20
N LYS A 130 -8.18 -3.23 -1.71
CA LYS A 130 -8.15 -3.73 -3.11
C LYS A 130 -8.26 -2.58 -4.12
N GLU A 131 -9.19 -1.65 -3.91
CA GLU A 131 -9.36 -0.49 -4.78
C GLU A 131 -8.13 0.41 -4.80
N LEU A 132 -7.52 0.67 -3.63
CA LEU A 132 -6.25 1.41 -3.55
C LEU A 132 -5.12 0.71 -4.30
N MET A 133 -5.04 -0.62 -4.22
CA MET A 133 -4.03 -1.37 -4.98
C MET A 133 -4.24 -1.27 -6.50
N LEU A 134 -5.48 -1.40 -6.97
CA LEU A 134 -5.80 -1.23 -8.40
C LEU A 134 -5.50 0.19 -8.89
N LEU A 135 -5.72 1.20 -8.05
CA LEU A 135 -5.40 2.58 -8.36
C LEU A 135 -3.89 2.78 -8.44
N ALA A 136 -3.14 2.26 -7.48
CA ALA A 136 -1.69 2.34 -7.46
C ALA A 136 -1.08 1.69 -8.71
N GLN A 137 -1.64 0.58 -9.20
CA GLN A 137 -1.18 -0.11 -10.41
C GLN A 137 -1.29 0.74 -11.69
N LYS A 138 -2.18 1.74 -11.72
CA LYS A 138 -2.42 2.59 -12.90
C LYS A 138 -1.51 3.81 -12.97
N LEU A 139 -0.67 4.05 -11.95
CA LEU A 139 0.20 5.22 -11.92
C LEU A 139 1.36 5.08 -12.93
N PRO A 140 1.58 6.05 -13.84
CA PRO A 140 2.61 5.96 -14.88
C PRO A 140 4.01 5.73 -14.32
N SER A 141 4.42 6.49 -13.29
CA SER A 141 5.76 6.37 -12.71
C SER A 141 5.99 5.04 -11.98
N ARG A 142 4.93 4.26 -11.72
CA ARG A 142 5.04 2.98 -11.01
C ARG A 142 5.84 1.95 -11.79
N PHE A 143 5.73 1.93 -13.12
CA PHE A 143 6.42 0.95 -13.94
C PHE A 143 7.93 1.07 -13.74
N LEU A 144 8.49 2.26 -13.96
CA LEU A 144 9.93 2.49 -13.79
C LEU A 144 10.41 2.20 -12.37
N VAL A 145 9.66 2.64 -11.35
CA VAL A 145 9.98 2.37 -9.94
C VAL A 145 10.01 0.86 -9.66
N ARG A 146 8.99 0.12 -10.09
CA ARG A 146 8.92 -1.34 -9.90
C ARG A 146 10.12 -2.04 -10.54
N GLU A 147 10.48 -1.68 -11.76
CA GLU A 147 11.60 -2.33 -12.48
C GLU A 147 12.93 -2.14 -11.78
N ILE A 148 13.20 -0.91 -11.35
CA ILE A 148 14.43 -0.60 -10.63
C ILE A 148 14.47 -1.36 -9.30
N LEU A 149 13.38 -1.31 -8.52
CA LEU A 149 13.32 -1.99 -7.23
C LEU A 149 13.36 -3.51 -7.36
N PHE A 150 12.79 -4.08 -8.42
CA PHE A 150 12.89 -5.51 -8.72
C PHE A 150 14.33 -5.93 -8.99
N ALA A 151 15.06 -5.19 -9.83
CA ALA A 151 16.47 -5.48 -10.08
C ALA A 151 17.31 -5.40 -8.78
N VAL A 152 17.02 -4.42 -7.93
CA VAL A 152 17.65 -4.28 -6.61
C VAL A 152 17.30 -5.46 -5.68
N ALA A 153 16.03 -5.87 -5.62
CA ALA A 153 15.58 -6.99 -4.80
C ALA A 153 16.24 -8.32 -5.23
N VAL A 154 16.36 -8.55 -6.53
CA VAL A 154 17.07 -9.73 -7.08
C VAL A 154 18.55 -9.68 -6.69
N GLN A 155 19.19 -8.51 -6.83
CA GLN A 155 20.59 -8.34 -6.46
C GLN A 155 20.84 -8.56 -4.95
N TRP A 156 19.87 -8.22 -4.10
CA TRP A 156 19.92 -8.48 -2.67
C TRP A 156 19.61 -9.92 -2.27
N GLY A 157 19.20 -10.77 -3.22
CA GLY A 157 18.84 -12.16 -2.95
C GLY A 157 17.53 -12.31 -2.18
N CYS A 158 16.55 -11.43 -2.40
CA CYS A 158 15.21 -11.62 -1.82
C CYS A 158 14.56 -12.91 -2.38
N GLU A 159 13.94 -13.72 -1.53
CA GLU A 159 13.28 -14.98 -1.93
C GLU A 159 12.10 -14.72 -2.90
N GLU A 160 11.30 -13.69 -2.63
CA GLU A 160 10.15 -13.30 -3.46
C GLU A 160 10.26 -11.83 -3.89
N PRO A 161 11.15 -11.49 -4.84
CA PRO A 161 11.44 -10.10 -5.21
C PRO A 161 10.21 -9.33 -5.70
N GLU A 162 9.31 -9.98 -6.44
CA GLU A 162 8.09 -9.33 -6.94
C GLU A 162 7.13 -8.95 -5.81
N GLU A 163 6.92 -9.85 -4.86
CA GLU A 163 6.01 -9.63 -3.73
C GLU A 163 6.55 -8.57 -2.79
N VAL A 164 7.84 -8.65 -2.43
CA VAL A 164 8.51 -7.65 -1.59
C VAL A 164 8.43 -6.26 -2.21
N VAL A 165 8.73 -6.13 -3.51
CA VAL A 165 8.68 -4.84 -4.21
C VAL A 165 7.25 -4.30 -4.31
N ALA A 166 6.29 -5.15 -4.67
CA ALA A 166 4.89 -4.73 -4.76
C ALA A 166 4.36 -4.25 -3.40
N ALA A 167 4.70 -4.98 -2.33
CA ALA A 167 4.28 -4.66 -0.97
C ALA A 167 4.99 -3.40 -0.44
N ALA A 168 6.29 -3.23 -0.72
CA ALA A 168 7.06 -2.04 -0.36
C ALA A 168 6.52 -0.78 -1.07
N ILE A 169 6.25 -0.83 -2.37
CA ILE A 169 5.64 0.30 -3.11
C ILE A 169 4.26 0.64 -2.53
N ALA A 170 3.41 -0.38 -2.30
CA ALA A 170 2.08 -0.16 -1.74
C ALA A 170 2.15 0.48 -0.34
N HIS A 171 3.04 -0.02 0.51
CA HIS A 171 3.29 0.55 1.83
C HIS A 171 3.81 2.00 1.73
N TRP A 172 4.78 2.27 0.86
CA TRP A 172 5.39 3.58 0.73
C TRP A 172 4.39 4.66 0.26
N LEU A 173 3.46 4.29 -0.64
CA LEU A 173 2.37 5.19 -1.07
C LEU A 173 1.28 5.37 0.01
N ALA A 174 1.00 4.33 0.78
CA ALA A 174 -0.08 4.30 1.77
C ALA A 174 0.43 3.98 3.18
N SER A 175 1.49 4.67 3.62
CA SER A 175 2.22 4.33 4.85
C SER A 175 1.45 4.63 6.13
N LYS A 176 0.36 5.40 6.06
CA LYS A 176 -0.49 5.70 7.21
C LYS A 176 -1.17 4.43 7.72
N CYS A 177 -1.25 4.29 9.03
CA CYS A 177 -2.00 3.22 9.66
C CYS A 177 -3.47 3.30 9.23
N GLN A 178 -3.98 2.25 8.59
CA GLN A 178 -5.34 2.26 8.05
C GLN A 178 -6.41 2.24 9.14
N ASN A 179 -6.08 1.85 10.36
CA ASN A 179 -6.99 1.81 11.51
C ASN A 179 -7.20 3.18 12.16
N CYS A 180 -6.12 3.92 12.44
CA CYS A 180 -6.20 5.27 13.04
C CYS A 180 -6.05 6.40 12.00
N GLN A 181 -5.83 6.08 10.73
CA GLN A 181 -5.61 7.04 9.65
C GLN A 181 -4.42 7.99 9.88
N GLY A 182 -3.45 7.56 10.68
CA GLY A 182 -2.28 8.35 11.04
C GLY A 182 -2.45 9.25 12.27
N THR A 183 -3.58 9.19 12.99
CA THR A 183 -3.73 9.94 14.25
C THR A 183 -3.00 9.29 15.43
N GLY A 184 -2.64 8.01 15.33
CA GLY A 184 -2.03 7.24 16.42
C GLY A 184 -3.02 6.80 17.52
N SER A 185 -4.27 7.27 17.45
CA SER A 185 -5.31 7.01 18.45
C SER A 185 -6.65 6.62 17.82
N VAL A 186 -7.46 5.85 18.54
CA VAL A 186 -8.82 5.47 18.12
C VAL A 186 -9.80 5.90 19.19
N GLN A 187 -10.90 6.52 18.79
CA GLN A 187 -11.99 6.86 19.70
C GLN A 187 -12.86 5.63 19.96
N ALA A 188 -13.04 5.28 21.23
CA ALA A 188 -13.90 4.19 21.68
C ALA A 188 -14.94 4.76 22.66
N GLY A 189 -16.08 5.22 22.13
CA GLY A 189 -17.04 6.01 22.89
C GLY A 189 -16.47 7.38 23.23
N ASP A 190 -16.48 7.75 24.52
CA ASP A 190 -15.95 9.04 24.99
C ASP A 190 -14.45 9.00 25.31
N LYS A 191 -13.80 7.83 25.19
CA LYS A 191 -12.38 7.66 25.52
C LYS A 191 -11.53 7.59 24.25
N ILE A 192 -10.41 8.32 24.28
CA ILE A 192 -9.35 8.22 23.28
C ILE A 192 -8.33 7.20 23.80
N ARG A 193 -8.02 6.19 22.98
CA ARG A 193 -7.00 5.18 23.30
C ARG A 193 -5.95 5.11 22.21
N THR A 194 -4.75 4.69 22.56
CA THR A 194 -3.68 4.41 21.59
C THR A 194 -4.17 3.35 20.60
N CYS A 195 -3.79 3.51 19.32
CA CYS A 195 -4.19 2.57 18.28
C CYS A 195 -3.53 1.20 18.51
N ASP A 196 -4.34 0.16 18.69
CA ASP A 196 -3.88 -1.22 18.92
C ASP A 196 -3.09 -1.81 17.72
N LYS A 197 -3.25 -1.25 16.51
CA LYS A 197 -2.62 -1.76 15.28
C LYS A 197 -1.25 -1.17 15.00
N CYS A 198 -1.05 0.13 15.28
CA CYS A 198 0.24 0.80 15.09
C CYS A 198 0.95 1.12 16.40
N HIS A 199 0.33 0.83 17.55
CA HIS A 199 0.84 1.14 18.88
C HIS A 199 1.25 2.62 19.03
N GLY A 200 0.55 3.52 18.33
CA GLY A 200 0.84 4.95 18.34
C GLY A 200 1.84 5.43 17.29
N SER A 201 2.48 4.54 16.51
CA SER A 201 3.48 4.92 15.50
C SER A 201 2.93 5.74 14.33
N THR A 202 1.61 5.83 14.19
CA THR A 202 0.86 6.45 13.07
C THR A 202 1.04 5.76 11.70
N GLN A 203 2.03 4.89 11.56
CA GLN A 203 2.33 4.21 10.31
C GLN A 203 1.84 2.75 10.33
N ALA A 204 1.52 2.22 9.16
CA ALA A 204 1.29 0.80 8.97
C ALA A 204 2.59 0.03 9.20
N ARG A 205 2.50 -1.25 9.54
CA ARG A 205 3.69 -2.11 9.57
C ARG A 205 4.16 -2.35 8.14
N VAL A 206 5.48 -2.32 7.91
CA VAL A 206 6.05 -2.63 6.60
C VAL A 206 5.82 -4.13 6.32
N PRO A 207 5.21 -4.48 5.18
CA PRO A 207 5.03 -5.87 4.76
C PRO A 207 6.36 -6.47 4.25
N GLY A 208 6.52 -7.80 4.31
CA GLY A 208 7.71 -8.48 3.77
C GLY A 208 8.92 -8.55 4.71
N GLY A 209 8.72 -8.33 6.02
CA GLY A 209 9.78 -8.48 7.03
C GLY A 209 10.97 -7.55 6.80
N ASP A 210 12.18 -8.04 7.12
CA ASP A 210 13.41 -7.26 7.03
C ASP A 210 13.73 -6.82 5.59
N ALA A 211 13.42 -7.67 4.60
CA ALA A 211 13.59 -7.33 3.19
C ALA A 211 12.68 -6.16 2.77
N GLY A 212 11.43 -6.17 3.23
CA GLY A 212 10.50 -5.06 3.02
C GLY A 212 10.96 -3.77 3.69
N HIS A 213 11.41 -3.85 4.94
CA HIS A 213 11.97 -2.70 5.67
C HIS A 213 13.16 -2.10 4.93
N ARG A 214 14.14 -2.93 4.56
CA ARG A 214 15.31 -2.53 3.79
C ARG A 214 14.95 -1.87 2.46
N MET A 215 13.93 -2.39 1.78
CA MET A 215 13.44 -1.82 0.52
C MET A 215 12.84 -0.43 0.71
N VAL A 216 12.00 -0.25 1.73
CA VAL A 216 11.39 1.05 2.07
C VAL A 216 12.47 2.07 2.47
N ASP A 217 13.42 1.67 3.30
CA ASP A 217 14.54 2.53 3.71
C ASP A 217 15.38 2.97 2.50
N TYR A 218 15.62 2.07 1.55
CA TYR A 218 16.32 2.39 0.31
C TYR A 218 15.52 3.34 -0.59
N MET A 219 14.20 3.17 -0.69
CA MET A 219 13.33 4.10 -1.40
C MET A 219 13.41 5.51 -0.80
N ASP A 220 13.36 5.62 0.53
CA ASP A 220 13.48 6.90 1.23
C ASP A 220 14.87 7.53 1.05
N LEU A 221 15.94 6.74 1.14
CA LEU A 221 17.29 7.20 0.86
C LEU A 221 17.42 7.77 -0.56
N CYS A 222 16.87 7.07 -1.57
CA CYS A 222 16.88 7.54 -2.95
C CYS A 222 16.13 8.87 -3.10
N ARG A 223 14.96 9.00 -2.47
CA ARG A 223 14.18 10.24 -2.51
C ARG A 223 14.92 11.40 -1.85
N VAL A 224 15.46 11.20 -0.65
CA VAL A 224 16.22 12.24 0.08
C VAL A 224 17.44 12.67 -0.72
N THR A 225 18.16 11.72 -1.32
CA THR A 225 19.33 12.00 -2.17
C THR A 225 18.96 12.85 -3.38
N TRP A 226 17.83 12.57 -4.02
CA TRP A 226 17.33 13.36 -5.14
C TRP A 226 16.91 14.77 -4.70
N LEU A 227 16.15 14.90 -3.61
CA LEU A 227 15.71 16.20 -3.08
C LEU A 227 16.89 17.10 -2.71
N GLY A 228 17.94 16.53 -2.11
CA GLY A 228 19.17 17.25 -1.80
C GLY A 228 19.84 17.82 -3.05
N ALA A 229 20.03 16.97 -4.07
CA ALA A 229 20.62 17.38 -5.34
C ALA A 229 19.77 18.44 -6.07
N PHE A 230 18.44 18.24 -6.12
CA PHE A 230 17.51 19.17 -6.74
C PHE A 230 17.56 20.56 -6.10
N LYS A 231 17.54 20.63 -4.76
CA LYS A 231 17.65 21.89 -4.01
C LYS A 231 18.98 22.61 -4.28
N GLN A 232 20.07 21.85 -4.40
CA GLN A 232 21.38 22.42 -4.71
C GLN A 232 21.40 23.04 -6.12
N SER A 233 20.96 22.30 -7.14
CA SER A 233 20.91 22.80 -8.51
C SER A 233 19.98 24.01 -8.64
N TYR A 234 18.84 24.01 -7.96
CA TYR A 234 17.92 25.16 -7.92
C TYR A 234 18.59 26.42 -7.37
N ARG A 235 19.36 26.30 -6.28
CA ARG A 235 20.11 27.43 -5.70
C ARG A 235 21.19 27.96 -6.63
N GLU A 236 21.84 27.08 -7.40
CA GLU A 236 22.90 27.48 -8.33
C GLU A 236 22.33 28.29 -9.50
N ILE A 237 21.22 27.83 -10.10
CA ILE A 237 20.53 28.54 -11.20
C ILE A 237 20.09 29.94 -10.77
N HIS A 238 19.55 30.08 -9.55
CA HIS A 238 19.07 31.36 -9.03
C HIS A 238 20.16 32.28 -8.49
N LYS A 239 21.41 31.81 -8.35
CA LYS A 239 22.56 32.69 -8.07
C LYS A 239 23.15 33.30 -9.34
N THR A 240 22.87 32.69 -10.49
CA THR A 240 23.36 33.13 -11.80
C THR A 240 22.37 33.98 -12.60
N ALA A 241 21.19 34.23 -12.03
CA ALA A 241 20.14 35.11 -12.58
C ALA A 241 20.07 36.40 -11.77
#